data_AF-A0A7I7T3S8-F1
#
_entry.id   AF-A0A7I7T3S8-F1
#
_cell.length_a   1.000
_cell.length_b   1.000
_cell.length_c   1.000
_cell.angle_alpha   90.00
_cell.angle_beta   90.00
_cell.angle_gamma   90.00
#
_symmetry.space_group_name_H-M   'P 1'
#
loop_
_entity.id
_entity.type
_entity.pdbx_description
1 polymer ?
#
loop_
_entity_poly.entity_id
_entity_poly.type
_entity_poly.pdbx_seq_one_letter_code
_entity_poly.pdbx_strand_id
1 'polypeptide(L)'
;MTPRVGVTLSGRYRLQRLIATGGMGQVWEAVDSRLGRRVAVKVLKQEFSSDPEFIERFRAEARTVAMLNHPGIAAVHDYGETDMDGEGRTAYLVMELINGEPLNSVIKRSGRLSLRHALDMLEQTGRALQVAHSAGLVHRDVKPGNILITPTGQVKLTDFGIAKAVDAAPVTQTGMVMGTAQYIAPEQALGHDATAASDVYALGVVGYESVSGKRPFVGDGALTVAMKHIKETPAPLPADLPPNVRELIEITLVKNPGMRYRNGGQFADAVAAVRAGRRPPRPNSAPTIRATPAAIPGSSPRMPAAPPTGMRPRANTGSHRPPPPRRTFSSGQRALLWAAGVLGALAIISAILIVLADRKDSAPVQRTETETVQPPATPQSAPTGWTDDPRTGQAGDQIGPIRFTAGSVAVTALTESDRNDEIPR
;
A
#
# COMPACT_ATOMS: atom_id res chain seq x y z
N MET A 1 -7.85 2.30 -28.78
CA MET A 1 -8.58 1.14 -28.25
C MET A 1 -8.38 1.16 -26.75
N THR A 2 -9.33 0.65 -25.95
CA THR A 2 -9.09 0.42 -24.52
C THR A 2 -7.97 -0.60 -24.31
N PRO A 3 -7.22 -0.58 -23.18
CA PRO A 3 -6.21 -1.58 -22.90
C PRO A 3 -6.81 -2.99 -23.01
N ARG A 4 -6.32 -3.78 -23.95
CA ARG A 4 -6.82 -5.13 -24.23
C ARG A 4 -5.74 -6.04 -24.77
N VAL A 5 -6.01 -7.33 -24.72
CA VAL A 5 -5.13 -8.38 -25.25
C VAL A 5 -4.78 -8.07 -26.71
N GLY A 6 -3.49 -8.18 -27.05
CA GLY A 6 -2.97 -7.96 -28.40
C GLY A 6 -2.53 -6.53 -28.70
N VAL A 7 -2.97 -5.52 -27.93
CA VAL A 7 -2.49 -4.14 -28.08
C VAL A 7 -0.98 -4.09 -27.80
N THR A 8 -0.25 -3.37 -28.65
CA THR A 8 1.20 -3.19 -28.51
C THR A 8 1.53 -1.74 -28.22
N LEU A 9 1.90 -1.45 -26.97
CA LEU A 9 2.22 -0.10 -26.53
C LEU A 9 3.56 0.34 -27.12
N SER A 10 3.56 1.52 -27.74
CA SER A 10 4.71 2.12 -28.44
C SER A 10 5.43 1.15 -29.40
N GLY A 11 4.68 0.23 -30.02
CA GLY A 11 5.24 -0.79 -30.93
C GLY A 11 6.18 -1.81 -30.26
N ARG A 12 6.25 -1.86 -28.92
CA ARG A 12 7.20 -2.71 -28.17
C ARG A 12 6.54 -3.65 -27.17
N TYR A 13 5.63 -3.16 -26.34
CA TYR A 13 5.10 -3.94 -25.22
C TYR A 13 3.73 -4.50 -25.57
N ARG A 14 3.68 -5.77 -25.98
CA ARG A 14 2.43 -6.42 -26.39
C ARG A 14 1.70 -7.00 -25.18
N LEU A 15 0.53 -6.46 -24.86
CA LEU A 15 -0.32 -6.89 -23.76
C LEU A 15 -0.90 -8.29 -24.03
N GLN A 16 -0.83 -9.18 -23.03
CA GLN A 16 -1.27 -10.57 -23.15
C GLN A 16 -2.41 -10.91 -22.20
N ARG A 17 -2.25 -10.61 -20.90
CA ARG A 17 -3.21 -11.03 -19.87
C ARG A 17 -3.34 -9.97 -18.80
N LEU A 18 -4.56 -9.64 -18.41
CA LEU A 18 -4.80 -8.75 -17.28
C LEU A 18 -4.41 -9.49 -15.97
N ILE A 19 -3.56 -8.87 -15.16
CA ILE A 19 -3.12 -9.39 -13.86
C ILE A 19 -3.99 -8.81 -12.75
N ALA A 20 -4.16 -7.48 -12.74
CA ALA A 20 -4.89 -6.78 -11.69
C ALA A 20 -5.51 -5.47 -12.20
N THR A 21 -6.56 -5.03 -11.54
CA THR A 21 -7.18 -3.71 -11.73
C THR A 21 -7.07 -2.94 -10.43
N GLY A 22 -6.54 -1.71 -10.49
CA GLY A 22 -6.41 -0.81 -9.36
C GLY A 22 -7.13 0.52 -9.59
N GLY A 23 -7.09 1.40 -8.59
CA GLY A 23 -7.71 2.72 -8.67
C GLY A 23 -7.17 3.56 -9.84
N MET A 24 -5.86 3.53 -10.04
CA MET A 24 -5.17 4.39 -11.02
C MET A 24 -4.96 3.76 -12.40
N GLY A 25 -5.29 2.48 -12.58
CA GLY A 25 -4.93 1.78 -13.79
C GLY A 25 -5.07 0.27 -13.70
N GLN A 26 -4.56 -0.40 -14.72
CA GLN A 26 -4.56 -1.85 -14.85
C GLN A 26 -3.12 -2.35 -14.96
N VAL A 27 -2.84 -3.49 -14.36
CA VAL A 27 -1.55 -4.18 -14.48
C VAL A 27 -1.74 -5.38 -15.41
N TRP A 28 -0.95 -5.40 -16.48
CA TRP A 28 -0.99 -6.41 -17.53
C TRP A 28 0.31 -7.20 -17.56
N GLU A 29 0.20 -8.48 -17.85
CA GLU A 29 1.30 -9.26 -18.37
C GLU A 29 1.51 -8.87 -19.84
N ALA A 30 2.76 -8.61 -20.23
CA ALA A 30 3.12 -8.27 -21.59
C ALA A 30 4.44 -8.92 -22.01
N VAL A 31 4.70 -8.92 -23.32
CA VAL A 31 5.99 -9.31 -23.89
C VAL A 31 6.71 -8.06 -24.39
N ASP A 32 7.95 -7.87 -23.94
CA ASP A 32 8.87 -6.91 -24.55
C ASP A 32 9.41 -7.51 -25.86
N SER A 33 8.92 -7.05 -27.00
CA SER A 33 9.27 -7.60 -28.31
C SER A 33 10.73 -7.40 -28.70
N ARG A 34 11.44 -6.44 -28.08
CA ARG A 34 12.86 -6.19 -28.36
C ARG A 34 13.79 -7.16 -27.65
N LEU A 35 13.45 -7.51 -26.40
CA LEU A 35 14.28 -8.36 -25.54
C LEU A 35 13.76 -9.80 -25.43
N GLY A 36 12.56 -10.09 -25.95
CA GLY A 36 11.96 -11.42 -25.91
C GLY A 36 11.56 -11.89 -24.51
N ARG A 37 11.40 -10.98 -23.54
CA ARG A 37 11.09 -11.31 -22.14
C ARG A 37 9.66 -10.91 -21.76
N ARG A 38 9.09 -11.64 -20.80
CA ARG A 38 7.81 -11.27 -20.17
C ARG A 38 8.04 -10.17 -19.13
N VAL A 39 7.12 -9.22 -19.08
CA VAL A 39 7.15 -8.05 -18.17
C VAL A 39 5.75 -7.79 -17.64
N ALA A 40 5.67 -7.07 -16.51
CA ALA A 40 4.42 -6.48 -16.05
C ALA A 40 4.35 -5.03 -16.55
N VAL A 41 3.18 -4.59 -17.01
CA VAL A 41 2.95 -3.24 -17.51
C VAL A 41 1.75 -2.65 -16.82
N LYS A 42 1.97 -1.58 -16.04
CA LYS A 42 0.90 -0.80 -15.43
C LYS A 42 0.48 0.29 -16.39
N VAL A 43 -0.73 0.18 -16.93
CA VAL A 43 -1.35 1.15 -17.83
C VAL A 43 -2.28 2.05 -17.01
N LEU A 44 -2.05 3.36 -17.05
CA LEU A 44 -2.86 4.32 -16.29
C LEU A 44 -4.20 4.58 -16.97
N LYS A 45 -5.24 4.89 -16.17
CA LYS A 45 -6.52 5.34 -16.72
C LYS A 45 -6.37 6.71 -17.38
N GLN A 46 -7.28 7.02 -18.31
CA GLN A 46 -7.29 8.29 -19.05
C GLN A 46 -7.38 9.52 -18.13
N GLU A 47 -8.13 9.45 -17.03
CA GLU A 47 -8.27 10.54 -16.05
C GLU A 47 -6.92 10.98 -15.44
N PHE A 48 -5.97 10.05 -15.25
CA PHE A 48 -4.62 10.36 -14.78
C PHE A 48 -3.66 10.67 -15.93
N SER A 49 -3.88 10.07 -17.11
CA SER A 49 -3.04 10.29 -18.28
C SER A 49 -3.31 11.64 -18.97
N SER A 50 -4.40 12.32 -18.60
CA SER A 50 -4.75 13.64 -19.13
C SER A 50 -4.27 14.79 -18.24
N ASP A 51 -3.80 14.50 -17.02
CA ASP A 51 -3.26 15.48 -16.07
C ASP A 51 -1.73 15.58 -16.23
N PRO A 52 -1.20 16.69 -16.79
CA PRO A 52 0.23 16.87 -17.00
C PRO A 52 1.03 16.89 -15.69
N GLU A 53 0.45 17.42 -14.60
CA GLU A 53 1.13 17.50 -13.31
C GLU A 53 1.24 16.11 -12.69
N PHE A 54 0.20 15.29 -12.84
CA PHE A 54 0.25 13.88 -12.49
C PHE A 54 1.32 13.12 -13.27
N ILE A 55 1.36 13.28 -14.61
CA ILE A 55 2.33 12.59 -15.47
C ILE A 55 3.77 12.95 -15.10
N GLU A 56 4.10 14.23 -14.93
CA GLU A 56 5.46 14.64 -14.59
C GLU A 56 5.91 14.08 -13.23
N ARG A 57 5.02 14.08 -12.23
CA ARG A 57 5.29 13.45 -10.93
C ARG A 57 5.44 11.93 -11.05
N PHE A 58 4.55 11.29 -11.80
CA PHE A 58 4.59 9.85 -12.05
C PHE A 58 5.92 9.45 -12.71
N ARG A 59 6.38 10.24 -13.69
CA ARG A 59 7.66 10.06 -14.37
C ARG A 59 8.86 10.28 -13.45
N ALA A 60 8.83 11.31 -12.61
CA ALA A 60 9.89 11.59 -11.65
C ALA A 60 10.05 10.46 -10.61
N GLU A 61 8.92 9.94 -10.10
CA GLU A 61 8.93 8.87 -9.11
C GLU A 61 9.30 7.53 -9.75
N ALA A 62 8.80 7.22 -10.96
CA ALA A 62 9.23 6.05 -11.73
C ALA A 62 10.75 6.01 -11.96
N ARG A 63 11.37 7.15 -12.31
CA ARG A 63 12.83 7.27 -12.44
C ARG A 63 13.55 7.00 -11.13
N THR A 64 13.04 7.52 -10.02
CA THR A 64 13.62 7.31 -8.70
C THR A 64 13.57 5.84 -8.30
N VAL A 65 12.43 5.17 -8.52
CA VAL A 65 12.27 3.73 -8.26
C VAL A 65 13.18 2.90 -9.17
N ALA A 66 13.33 3.29 -10.44
CA ALA A 66 14.22 2.59 -11.39
C ALA A 66 15.70 2.61 -10.98
N MET A 67 16.12 3.55 -10.13
CA MET A 67 17.49 3.61 -9.58
C MET A 67 17.67 2.65 -8.38
N LEU A 68 16.60 2.10 -7.81
CA LEU A 68 16.68 1.17 -6.69
C LEU A 68 17.02 -0.22 -7.20
N ASN A 69 18.19 -0.74 -6.80
CA ASN A 69 18.58 -2.12 -7.06
C ASN A 69 18.56 -2.92 -5.76
N HIS A 70 17.52 -3.74 -5.58
CA HIS A 70 17.40 -4.63 -4.43
C HIS A 70 16.53 -5.84 -4.78
N PRO A 71 16.93 -7.07 -4.40
CA PRO A 71 16.17 -8.28 -4.72
C PRO A 71 14.74 -8.27 -4.19
N GLY A 72 14.47 -7.55 -3.09
CA GLY A 72 13.13 -7.41 -2.50
C GLY A 72 12.27 -6.26 -3.07
N ILE A 73 12.73 -5.55 -4.09
CA ILE A 73 11.97 -4.50 -4.79
C ILE A 73 11.75 -4.98 -6.23
N ALA A 74 10.52 -4.91 -6.72
CA ALA A 74 10.24 -5.18 -8.13
C ALA A 74 10.90 -4.11 -9.00
N ALA A 75 11.77 -4.54 -9.92
CA ALA A 75 12.52 -3.60 -10.75
C ALA A 75 11.61 -2.84 -11.72
N VAL A 76 11.83 -1.54 -11.88
CA VAL A 76 11.23 -0.75 -12.96
C VAL A 76 12.18 -0.78 -14.16
N HIS A 77 11.66 -1.12 -15.33
CA HIS A 77 12.44 -1.31 -16.55
C HIS A 77 12.32 -0.15 -17.53
N ASP A 78 11.14 0.42 -17.66
CA ASP A 78 10.87 1.46 -18.64
C ASP A 78 9.63 2.27 -18.28
N TYR A 79 9.52 3.46 -18.88
CA TYR A 79 8.34 4.31 -18.82
C TYR A 79 8.04 4.83 -20.22
N GLY A 80 6.77 4.88 -20.59
CA GLY A 80 6.38 5.45 -21.87
C GLY A 80 4.98 6.03 -21.86
N GLU A 81 4.72 6.78 -22.93
CA GLU A 81 3.41 7.31 -23.28
C GLU A 81 3.10 6.84 -24.71
N THR A 82 1.86 6.49 -24.98
CA THR A 82 1.40 6.14 -26.32
C THR A 82 0.00 6.67 -26.54
N ASP A 83 -0.28 7.14 -27.74
CA ASP A 83 -1.65 7.45 -28.13
C ASP A 83 -2.39 6.12 -28.35
N MET A 84 -3.58 6.01 -27.76
CA MET A 84 -4.49 4.89 -27.93
C MET A 84 -5.80 5.39 -28.51
N ASP A 85 -6.24 4.82 -29.64
CA ASP A 85 -7.42 5.32 -30.37
C ASP A 85 -8.69 5.41 -29.50
N GLY A 86 -9.15 6.62 -29.18
CA GLY A 86 -10.35 6.82 -28.35
C GLY A 86 -10.12 6.85 -26.83
N GLU A 87 -8.90 6.67 -26.34
CA GLU A 87 -8.49 7.04 -24.97
C GLU A 87 -7.45 8.17 -24.94
N GLY A 88 -6.95 8.58 -26.10
CA GLY A 88 -5.92 9.60 -26.21
C GLY A 88 -4.58 9.11 -25.67
N ARG A 89 -3.78 10.05 -25.17
CA ARG A 89 -2.47 9.76 -24.60
C ARG A 89 -2.61 8.93 -23.34
N THR A 90 -2.00 7.75 -23.34
CA THR A 90 -1.99 6.81 -22.22
C THR A 90 -0.57 6.59 -21.73
N ALA A 91 -0.34 6.86 -20.45
CA ALA A 91 0.94 6.61 -19.80
C ALA A 91 1.01 5.16 -19.27
N TYR A 92 2.19 4.55 -19.36
CA TYR A 92 2.44 3.21 -18.87
C TYR A 92 3.82 3.05 -18.21
N LEU A 93 3.91 2.13 -17.27
CA LEU A 93 5.13 1.78 -16.55
C LEU A 93 5.43 0.29 -16.70
N VAL A 94 6.64 -0.02 -17.16
CA VAL A 94 7.09 -1.40 -17.37
C VAL A 94 7.95 -1.82 -16.19
N MET A 95 7.63 -2.98 -15.62
CA MET A 95 8.25 -3.50 -14.41
C MET A 95 8.50 -5.00 -14.50
N GLU A 96 9.28 -5.51 -13.54
CA GLU A 96 9.55 -6.93 -13.35
C GLU A 96 8.23 -7.71 -13.22
N LEU A 97 8.07 -8.76 -14.03
CA LEU A 97 6.96 -9.69 -13.85
C LEU A 97 7.28 -10.66 -12.73
N ILE A 98 6.70 -10.42 -11.55
CA ILE A 98 6.91 -11.27 -10.38
C ILE A 98 6.07 -12.55 -10.50
N ASN A 99 6.73 -13.71 -10.46
CA ASN A 99 6.05 -14.99 -10.22
C ASN A 99 5.83 -15.17 -8.71
N GLY A 100 4.74 -14.63 -8.18
CA GLY A 100 4.42 -14.69 -6.76
C GLY A 100 2.95 -14.41 -6.47
N GLU A 101 2.52 -14.75 -5.26
CA GLU A 101 1.17 -14.50 -4.77
C GLU A 101 1.17 -13.25 -3.87
N PRO A 102 0.23 -12.29 -4.03
CA PRO A 102 0.17 -11.15 -3.14
C PRO A 102 -0.29 -11.58 -1.74
N LEU A 103 0.27 -10.96 -0.70
CA LEU A 103 0.09 -11.36 0.70
C LEU A 103 -1.37 -11.33 1.16
N ASN A 104 -2.21 -10.46 0.59
CA ASN A 104 -3.66 -10.46 0.87
C ASN A 104 -4.32 -11.80 0.50
N SER A 105 -3.96 -12.40 -0.64
CA SER A 105 -4.47 -13.70 -1.06
C SER A 105 -3.94 -14.82 -0.16
N VAL A 106 -2.66 -14.74 0.23
CA VAL A 106 -2.05 -15.69 1.17
C VAL A 106 -2.74 -15.66 2.53
N ILE A 107 -2.98 -14.47 3.10
CA ILE A 107 -3.71 -14.30 4.37
C ILE A 107 -5.16 -14.77 4.23
N LYS A 108 -5.86 -14.42 3.14
CA LYS A 108 -7.24 -14.85 2.91
C LYS A 108 -7.37 -16.38 2.90
N ARG A 109 -6.40 -17.08 2.32
CA ARG A 109 -6.37 -18.55 2.25
C ARG A 109 -5.96 -19.19 3.59
N SER A 110 -5.01 -18.59 4.31
CA SER A 110 -4.41 -19.19 5.51
C SER A 110 -5.08 -18.74 6.82
N GLY A 111 -5.90 -17.69 6.79
CA GLY A 111 -6.42 -17.01 7.96
C GLY A 111 -5.35 -16.14 8.65
N ARG A 112 -4.32 -16.78 9.21
CA ARG A 112 -3.12 -16.13 9.76
C ARG A 112 -1.86 -16.88 9.32
N LEU A 113 -0.74 -16.18 9.23
CA LEU A 113 0.57 -16.79 8.96
C LEU A 113 1.14 -17.44 10.22
N SER A 114 2.02 -18.44 10.03
CA SER A 114 2.87 -18.92 11.13
C SER A 114 3.80 -17.79 11.58
N LEU A 115 4.15 -17.76 12.86
CA LEU A 115 5.02 -16.71 13.40
C LEU A 115 6.37 -16.63 12.66
N ARG A 116 6.91 -17.79 12.28
CA ARG A 116 8.15 -17.89 11.50
C ARG A 116 8.01 -17.15 10.16
N HIS A 117 6.95 -17.42 9.40
CA HIS A 117 6.75 -16.79 8.08
C HIS A 117 6.39 -15.31 8.20
N ALA A 118 5.60 -14.93 9.21
CA ALA A 118 5.24 -13.53 9.44
C ALA A 118 6.48 -12.67 9.76
N LEU A 119 7.31 -13.11 10.72
CA LEU A 119 8.53 -12.37 11.08
C LEU A 119 9.54 -12.34 9.93
N ASP A 120 9.68 -13.43 9.18
CA ASP A 120 10.58 -13.47 8.03
C ASP A 120 10.15 -12.47 6.94
N MET A 121 8.87 -12.44 6.59
CA MET A 121 8.31 -11.48 5.64
C MET A 121 8.46 -10.03 6.13
N LEU A 122 8.19 -9.76 7.42
CA LEU A 122 8.33 -8.43 8.00
C LEU A 122 9.78 -7.92 7.94
N GLU A 123 10.75 -8.79 8.24
CA GLU A 123 12.17 -8.45 8.13
C GLU A 123 12.55 -8.16 6.67
N GLN A 124 12.22 -9.06 5.73
CA GLN A 124 12.51 -8.89 4.31
C GLN A 124 11.89 -7.59 3.76
N THR A 125 10.64 -7.30 4.12
CA THR A 125 9.95 -6.08 3.71
C THR A 125 10.61 -4.84 4.30
N GLY A 126 10.97 -4.86 5.58
CA GLY A 126 11.69 -3.76 6.23
C GLY A 126 13.04 -3.46 5.59
N ARG A 127 13.80 -4.51 5.22
CA ARG A 127 15.07 -4.37 4.49
C ARG A 127 14.86 -3.76 3.10
N ALA A 128 13.84 -4.21 2.36
CA ALA A 128 13.50 -3.64 1.05
C ALA A 128 13.10 -2.16 1.16
N LEU A 129 12.22 -1.82 2.12
CA LEU A 129 11.84 -0.42 2.38
C LEU A 129 13.05 0.44 2.77
N GLN A 130 14.01 -0.10 3.51
CA GLN A 130 15.21 0.64 3.88
C GLN A 130 16.01 1.15 2.67
N VAL A 131 16.05 0.38 1.58
CA VAL A 131 16.73 0.80 0.35
C VAL A 131 16.06 2.06 -0.22
N ALA A 132 14.73 2.07 -0.29
CA ALA A 132 13.97 3.25 -0.71
C ALA A 132 14.17 4.43 0.26
N HIS A 133 14.05 4.21 1.57
CA HIS A 133 14.22 5.26 2.58
C HIS A 133 15.61 5.90 2.55
N SER A 134 16.66 5.12 2.26
CA SER A 134 18.03 5.62 2.14
C SER A 134 18.21 6.50 0.90
N ALA A 135 17.42 6.26 -0.15
CA ALA A 135 17.34 7.09 -1.35
C ALA A 135 16.38 8.28 -1.19
N GLY A 136 15.81 8.51 -0.01
CA GLY A 136 14.84 9.59 0.24
C GLY A 136 13.43 9.32 -0.29
N LEU A 137 13.14 8.07 -0.68
CA LEU A 137 11.82 7.65 -1.16
C LEU A 137 11.00 7.03 -0.02
N VAL A 138 9.70 7.33 0.00
CA VAL A 138 8.69 6.74 0.90
C VAL A 138 7.67 6.03 0.03
N HIS A 139 7.30 4.80 0.38
CA HIS A 139 6.40 3.96 -0.41
C HIS A 139 4.95 4.45 -0.36
N ARG A 140 4.45 4.97 0.77
CA ARG A 140 3.12 5.62 0.94
C ARG A 140 1.89 4.69 0.77
N ASP A 141 2.09 3.44 0.39
CA ASP A 141 1.03 2.46 0.13
C ASP A 141 1.45 1.04 0.50
N VAL A 142 2.16 0.90 1.63
CA VAL A 142 2.49 -0.42 2.16
C VAL A 142 1.21 -1.12 2.60
N LYS A 143 0.89 -2.24 1.95
CA LYS A 143 -0.29 -3.07 2.23
C LYS A 143 -0.06 -4.48 1.68
N PRO A 144 -0.82 -5.51 2.11
CA PRO A 144 -0.59 -6.87 1.68
C PRO A 144 -0.72 -7.09 0.16
N GLY A 145 -1.54 -6.28 -0.53
CA GLY A 145 -1.65 -6.33 -2.00
C GLY A 145 -0.38 -5.90 -2.75
N ASN A 146 0.51 -5.14 -2.11
CA ASN A 146 1.77 -4.64 -2.69
C ASN A 146 3.01 -5.43 -2.19
N ILE A 147 2.78 -6.50 -1.42
CA ILE A 147 3.81 -7.39 -0.89
C ILE A 147 3.57 -8.75 -1.54
N LEU A 148 4.36 -9.09 -2.55
CA LEU A 148 4.28 -10.38 -3.24
C LEU A 148 5.24 -11.38 -2.60
N ILE A 149 4.79 -12.62 -2.45
CA ILE A 149 5.57 -13.73 -1.94
C ILE A 149 5.82 -14.72 -3.09
N THR A 150 7.08 -14.94 -3.43
CA THR A 150 7.46 -15.92 -4.46
C THR A 150 7.33 -17.35 -3.92
N PRO A 151 7.29 -18.38 -4.79
CA PRO A 151 7.33 -19.79 -4.36
C PRO A 151 8.55 -20.15 -3.50
N THR A 152 9.64 -19.40 -3.62
CA THR A 152 10.87 -19.58 -2.82
C THR A 152 10.80 -18.88 -1.45
N GLY A 153 9.70 -18.18 -1.13
CA GLY A 153 9.53 -17.43 0.11
C GLY A 153 10.17 -16.04 0.10
N GLN A 154 10.59 -15.55 -1.07
CA GLN A 154 11.15 -14.20 -1.21
C GLN A 154 10.04 -13.16 -1.27
N VAL A 155 10.21 -12.06 -0.55
CA VAL A 155 9.33 -10.90 -0.62
C VAL A 155 9.73 -10.00 -1.80
N LYS A 156 8.74 -9.51 -2.55
CA LYS A 156 8.87 -8.49 -3.58
C LYS A 156 7.88 -7.36 -3.33
N LEU A 157 8.39 -6.15 -3.12
CA LEU A 157 7.59 -4.93 -3.03
C LEU A 157 7.26 -4.40 -4.42
N THR A 158 5.98 -4.08 -4.66
CA THR A 158 5.48 -3.48 -5.90
C THR A 158 4.76 -2.17 -5.61
N ASP A 159 4.47 -1.39 -6.66
CA ASP A 159 3.60 -0.22 -6.57
C ASP A 159 4.04 0.83 -5.52
N PHE A 160 5.28 1.29 -5.62
CA PHE A 160 5.84 2.40 -4.83
C PHE A 160 5.07 3.70 -5.05
N GLY A 161 3.88 3.86 -4.48
CA GLY A 161 3.25 5.16 -4.23
C GLY A 161 3.15 6.17 -5.37
N ILE A 162 3.44 5.79 -6.63
CA ILE A 162 3.90 6.65 -7.76
C ILE A 162 2.93 7.81 -8.10
N ALA A 163 1.74 7.74 -7.53
CA ALA A 163 0.57 8.52 -7.85
C ALA A 163 -0.14 9.13 -6.62
N LYS A 164 0.28 8.78 -5.39
CA LYS A 164 -0.40 9.23 -4.15
C LYS A 164 0.01 10.64 -3.69
N ALA A 165 0.92 11.31 -4.40
CA ALA A 165 1.27 12.69 -4.09
C ALA A 165 0.13 13.69 -4.40
N VAL A 166 -0.87 13.29 -5.20
CA VAL A 166 -1.92 14.20 -5.72
C VAL A 166 -3.16 14.24 -4.83
N ASP A 167 -3.47 13.15 -4.12
CA ASP A 167 -4.73 13.01 -3.38
C ASP A 167 -4.60 13.30 -1.87
N ALA A 168 -3.56 14.01 -1.43
CA ALA A 168 -3.35 14.33 -0.02
C ALA A 168 -4.29 15.44 0.52
N ALA A 169 -5.50 15.57 -0.04
CA ALA A 169 -6.53 16.27 0.70
C ALA A 169 -6.81 15.46 1.99
N PRO A 170 -6.78 16.07 3.18
CA PRO A 170 -6.98 15.36 4.42
C PRO A 170 -8.27 14.54 4.33
N VAL A 171 -8.23 13.27 4.73
CA VAL A 171 -9.40 12.38 4.74
C VAL A 171 -10.56 13.02 5.52
N THR A 172 -10.20 13.85 6.52
CA THR A 172 -11.13 14.61 7.36
C THR A 172 -11.81 15.80 6.66
N GLN A 173 -11.28 16.31 5.55
CA GLN A 173 -11.80 17.48 4.84
C GLN A 173 -12.65 17.14 3.63
N THR A 174 -12.30 16.10 2.86
CA THR A 174 -13.00 15.75 1.62
C THR A 174 -14.07 14.68 1.80
N GLY A 175 -14.06 13.95 2.93
CA GLY A 175 -14.96 12.81 3.18
C GLY A 175 -14.77 11.63 2.22
N MET A 176 -13.92 11.77 1.19
CA MET A 176 -13.60 10.75 0.21
C MET A 176 -12.18 10.23 0.47
N VAL A 177 -12.07 8.92 0.71
CA VAL A 177 -10.77 8.25 0.73
C VAL A 177 -10.52 7.66 -0.64
N MET A 178 -9.52 8.19 -1.34
CA MET A 178 -9.02 7.57 -2.56
C MET A 178 -8.14 6.37 -2.18
N GLY A 179 -8.77 5.23 -1.90
CA GLY A 179 -8.10 3.94 -1.65
C GLY A 179 -8.47 3.23 -0.35
N THR A 180 -7.70 2.19 -0.02
CA THR A 180 -7.95 1.32 1.13
C THR A 180 -7.38 1.94 2.42
N ALA A 181 -8.21 2.67 3.19
CA ALA A 181 -7.84 3.27 4.50
C ALA A 181 -7.34 2.28 5.56
N GLN A 182 -7.37 0.97 5.29
CA GLN A 182 -7.12 -0.10 6.25
C GLN A 182 -5.66 -0.18 6.75
N TYR A 183 -4.72 0.49 6.07
CA TYR A 183 -3.29 0.47 6.39
C TYR A 183 -2.69 1.89 6.47
N ILE A 184 -3.53 2.93 6.45
CA ILE A 184 -3.07 4.31 6.40
C ILE A 184 -2.39 4.71 7.72
N ALA A 185 -1.26 5.42 7.64
CA ALA A 185 -0.64 5.97 8.84
C ALA A 185 -1.47 7.14 9.41
N PRO A 186 -1.48 7.36 10.74
CA PRO A 186 -2.29 8.41 11.36
C PRO A 186 -2.01 9.80 10.80
N GLU A 187 -0.73 10.14 10.60
CA GLU A 187 -0.27 11.39 10.03
C GLU A 187 -0.70 11.58 8.57
N GLN A 188 -0.74 10.50 7.79
CA GLN A 188 -1.24 10.56 6.41
C GLN A 188 -2.75 10.79 6.37
N ALA A 189 -3.51 10.17 7.29
CA ALA A 189 -4.95 10.42 7.40
C ALA A 189 -5.28 11.86 7.82
N LEU A 190 -4.38 12.51 8.57
CA LEU A 190 -4.44 13.93 8.93
C LEU A 190 -3.97 14.87 7.81
N GLY A 191 -3.47 14.34 6.70
CA GLY A 191 -2.95 15.13 5.57
C GLY A 191 -1.53 15.65 5.76
N HIS A 192 -0.78 15.14 6.74
CA HIS A 192 0.66 15.40 6.84
C HIS A 192 1.43 14.55 5.83
N ASP A 193 2.61 15.04 5.43
CA ASP A 193 3.49 14.31 4.53
C ASP A 193 3.89 12.96 5.13
N ALA A 194 3.81 11.92 4.30
CA ALA A 194 4.29 10.60 4.67
C ALA A 194 5.82 10.61 4.84
N THR A 195 6.29 9.89 5.84
CA THR A 195 7.72 9.69 6.11
C THR A 195 8.05 8.19 6.12
N ALA A 196 9.32 7.83 6.22
CA ALA A 196 9.73 6.43 6.39
C ALA A 196 9.06 5.75 7.61
N ALA A 197 8.74 6.52 8.67
CA ALA A 197 8.00 6.01 9.82
C ALA A 197 6.52 5.71 9.50
N SER A 198 5.95 6.35 8.48
CA SER A 198 4.60 6.06 7.98
C SER A 198 4.54 4.67 7.33
N ASP A 199 5.55 4.32 6.52
CA ASP A 199 5.67 2.98 5.94
C ASP A 199 5.89 1.92 7.03
N VAL A 200 6.67 2.23 8.08
CA VAL A 200 6.84 1.34 9.24
C VAL A 200 5.51 1.09 9.97
N TYR A 201 4.68 2.12 10.13
CA TYR A 201 3.35 1.96 10.74
C TYR A 201 2.47 1.05 9.89
N ALA A 202 2.41 1.31 8.59
CA ALA A 202 1.62 0.52 7.65
C ALA A 202 2.09 -0.95 7.63
N LEU A 203 3.42 -1.19 7.66
CA LEU A 203 3.98 -2.54 7.80
C LEU A 203 3.66 -3.17 9.17
N GLY A 204 3.56 -2.38 10.23
CA GLY A 204 3.05 -2.80 11.54
C GLY A 204 1.60 -3.30 11.48
N VAL A 205 0.75 -2.61 10.71
CA VAL A 205 -0.64 -3.03 10.46
C VAL A 205 -0.68 -4.36 9.69
N VAL A 206 0.17 -4.50 8.66
CA VAL A 206 0.36 -5.76 7.92
C VAL A 206 0.82 -6.88 8.88
N GLY A 207 1.76 -6.58 9.77
CA GLY A 207 2.25 -7.51 10.79
C GLY A 207 1.15 -7.96 11.74
N TYR A 208 0.35 -7.02 12.25
CA TYR A 208 -0.82 -7.30 13.10
C TYR A 208 -1.79 -8.26 12.40
N GLU A 209 -2.17 -7.97 11.15
CA GLU A 209 -3.08 -8.83 10.38
C GLU A 209 -2.46 -10.20 10.10
N SER A 210 -1.17 -10.23 9.75
CA SER A 210 -0.47 -11.48 9.43
C SER A 210 -0.42 -12.45 10.61
N VAL A 211 -0.24 -11.96 11.85
CA VAL A 211 -0.12 -12.83 13.04
C VAL A 211 -1.44 -13.11 13.75
N SER A 212 -2.43 -12.21 13.64
CA SER A 212 -3.74 -12.37 14.31
C SER A 212 -4.84 -12.87 13.36
N GLY A 213 -4.63 -12.75 12.05
CA GLY A 213 -5.62 -13.03 11.01
C GLY A 213 -6.72 -11.98 10.86
N LYS A 214 -6.63 -10.86 11.59
CA LYS A 214 -7.61 -9.76 11.53
C LYS A 214 -6.88 -8.43 11.52
N ARG A 215 -7.43 -7.43 10.82
CA ARG A 215 -6.91 -6.06 10.86
C ARG A 215 -7.16 -5.42 12.24
N PRO A 216 -6.30 -4.49 12.68
CA PRO A 216 -6.48 -3.82 13.98
C PRO A 216 -7.71 -2.91 14.01
N PHE A 217 -8.09 -2.35 12.86
CA PHE A 217 -9.26 -1.49 12.72
C PHE A 217 -10.12 -1.92 11.53
N VAL A 218 -11.44 -1.95 11.78
CA VAL A 218 -12.48 -2.25 10.78
C VAL A 218 -13.62 -1.25 10.93
N GLY A 219 -14.37 -1.02 9.87
CA GLY A 219 -15.53 -0.13 9.84
C GLY A 219 -16.18 -0.10 8.47
N ASP A 220 -17.42 0.38 8.41
CA ASP A 220 -18.28 0.32 7.22
C ASP A 220 -17.84 1.27 6.09
N GLY A 221 -16.96 2.23 6.40
CA GLY A 221 -16.44 3.19 5.46
C GLY A 221 -14.95 3.49 5.67
N ALA A 222 -14.29 3.92 4.60
CA ALA A 222 -12.87 4.24 4.63
C ALA A 222 -12.55 5.41 5.58
N LEU A 223 -13.42 6.41 5.65
CA LEU A 223 -13.32 7.51 6.63
C LEU A 223 -13.37 6.99 8.07
N THR A 224 -14.30 6.09 8.39
CA THR A 224 -14.41 5.47 9.71
C THR A 224 -13.10 4.78 10.09
N VAL A 225 -12.54 3.96 9.20
CA VAL A 225 -11.29 3.25 9.47
C VAL A 225 -10.10 4.21 9.63
N ALA A 226 -10.01 5.25 8.80
CA ALA A 226 -8.97 6.28 8.93
C ALA A 226 -9.05 7.00 10.29
N MET A 227 -10.25 7.35 10.76
CA MET A 227 -10.44 7.95 12.07
C MET A 227 -10.02 7.03 13.23
N LYS A 228 -10.20 5.72 13.09
CA LYS A 228 -9.68 4.73 14.05
C LYS A 228 -8.16 4.71 14.08
N HIS A 229 -7.51 4.78 12.91
CA HIS A 229 -6.05 4.93 12.85
C HIS A 229 -5.57 6.20 13.59
N ILE A 230 -6.31 7.30 13.52
CA ILE A 230 -5.97 8.54 14.22
C ILE A 230 -6.20 8.43 15.74
N LYS A 231 -7.36 7.92 16.18
CA LYS A 231 -7.85 8.08 17.55
C LYS A 231 -7.78 6.82 18.41
N GLU A 232 -8.07 5.66 17.84
CA GLU A 232 -8.27 4.42 18.62
C GLU A 232 -6.96 3.68 18.85
N THR A 233 -6.83 3.03 20.01
CA THR A 233 -5.72 2.09 20.26
C THR A 233 -6.09 0.74 19.63
N PRO A 234 -5.16 0.05 18.93
CA PRO A 234 -5.43 -1.29 18.41
C PRO A 234 -5.91 -2.23 19.52
N ALA A 235 -6.81 -3.16 19.18
CA ALA A 235 -7.18 -4.22 20.12
C ALA A 235 -5.93 -5.03 20.52
N PRO A 236 -5.87 -5.58 21.74
CA PRO A 236 -4.75 -6.42 22.16
C PRO A 236 -4.60 -7.63 21.24
N LEU A 237 -3.36 -7.91 20.85
CA LEU A 237 -3.02 -9.12 20.10
C LEU A 237 -3.31 -10.38 20.94
N PRO A 238 -3.65 -11.51 20.30
CA PRO A 238 -3.93 -12.77 20.98
C PRO A 238 -2.85 -13.18 22.00
N ALA A 239 -3.27 -13.67 23.17
CA ALA A 239 -2.38 -14.00 24.28
C ALA A 239 -1.47 -15.22 24.00
N ASP A 240 -1.80 -16.05 23.00
CA ASP A 240 -0.96 -17.14 22.50
C ASP A 240 0.30 -16.64 21.77
N LEU A 241 0.35 -15.36 21.38
CA LEU A 241 1.54 -14.77 20.77
C LEU A 241 2.62 -14.43 21.80
N PRO A 242 3.91 -14.74 21.53
CA PRO A 242 5.01 -14.40 22.41
C PRO A 242 5.04 -12.89 22.76
N PRO A 243 5.34 -12.51 24.01
CA PRO A 243 5.35 -11.10 24.43
C PRO A 243 6.21 -10.19 23.54
N ASN A 244 7.39 -10.68 23.13
CA ASN A 244 8.30 -9.91 22.26
C ASN A 244 7.70 -9.59 20.88
N VAL A 245 6.82 -10.46 20.36
CA VAL A 245 6.13 -10.24 19.07
C VAL A 245 5.02 -9.21 19.24
N ARG A 246 4.25 -9.32 20.33
CA ARG A 246 3.20 -8.35 20.65
C ARG A 246 3.79 -6.96 20.84
N GLU A 247 4.86 -6.85 21.65
CA GLU A 247 5.56 -5.59 21.88
C GLU A 247 6.13 -4.99 20.59
N LEU A 248 6.70 -5.80 19.70
CA LEU A 248 7.23 -5.33 18.42
C LEU A 248 6.14 -4.65 17.57
N ILE A 249 4.97 -5.28 17.44
CA ILE A 249 3.85 -4.74 16.68
C ILE A 249 3.27 -3.51 17.38
N GLU A 250 3.10 -3.55 18.70
CA GLU A 250 2.61 -2.41 19.49
C GLU A 250 3.49 -1.16 19.30
N ILE A 251 4.83 -1.32 19.32
CA ILE A 251 5.78 -0.23 19.06
C ILE A 251 5.53 0.41 17.68
N THR A 252 5.30 -0.41 16.64
CA THR A 252 5.05 0.13 15.28
C THR A 252 3.71 0.84 15.13
N LEU A 253 2.71 0.50 15.96
CA LEU A 253 1.36 1.05 15.88
C LEU A 253 1.14 2.29 16.78
N VAL A 254 2.19 2.81 17.41
CA VAL A 254 2.16 4.08 18.13
C VAL A 254 1.81 5.23 17.19
N LYS A 255 0.91 6.11 17.63
CA LYS A 255 0.36 7.18 16.78
C LYS A 255 1.39 8.22 16.37
N ASN A 256 2.24 8.65 17.30
CA ASN A 256 3.30 9.62 17.02
C ASN A 256 4.43 8.96 16.19
N PRO A 257 4.71 9.40 14.96
CA PRO A 257 5.78 8.83 14.13
C PRO A 257 7.17 8.94 14.77
N GLY A 258 7.41 9.97 15.59
CA GLY A 258 8.68 10.13 16.30
C GLY A 258 8.95 9.09 17.38
N MET A 259 7.93 8.29 17.76
CA MET A 259 8.03 7.23 18.77
C MET A 259 8.11 5.82 18.17
N ARG A 260 8.05 5.69 16.84
CA ARG A 260 8.21 4.42 16.10
C ARG A 260 9.66 4.22 15.69
N TYR A 261 9.97 3.06 15.11
CA TYR A 261 11.22 2.91 14.36
C TYR A 261 11.26 3.93 13.22
N ARG A 262 12.40 4.61 13.08
CA ARG A 262 12.57 5.74 12.16
C ARG A 262 12.44 5.35 10.70
N ASN A 263 12.82 4.12 10.37
CA ASN A 263 12.85 3.61 9.00
C ASN A 263 12.76 2.08 8.99
N GLY A 264 12.59 1.53 7.79
CA GLY A 264 12.49 0.09 7.54
C GLY A 264 13.68 -0.73 8.05
N GLY A 265 14.89 -0.16 8.06
CA GLY A 265 16.10 -0.85 8.52
C GLY A 265 16.08 -1.09 10.02
N GLN A 266 15.78 -0.03 10.79
CA GLN A 266 15.66 -0.15 12.24
C GLN A 266 14.52 -1.10 12.65
N PHE A 267 13.41 -1.08 11.91
CA PHE A 267 12.33 -2.06 12.10
C PHE A 267 12.80 -3.48 11.79
N ALA A 268 13.49 -3.71 10.68
CA ALA A 268 14.01 -5.04 10.31
C ALA A 268 15.01 -5.58 11.35
N ASP A 269 15.89 -4.73 11.89
CA ASP A 269 16.80 -5.12 12.97
C ASP A 269 16.05 -5.51 14.25
N ALA A 270 14.94 -4.82 14.56
CA ALA A 270 14.07 -5.16 15.66
C ALA A 270 13.36 -6.50 15.46
N VAL A 271 12.87 -6.77 14.23
CA VAL A 271 12.29 -8.08 13.86
C VAL A 271 13.35 -9.18 14.03
N ALA A 272 14.58 -8.97 13.56
CA ALA A 272 15.67 -9.92 13.71
C ALA A 272 16.01 -10.21 15.18
N ALA A 273 15.95 -9.20 16.06
CA ALA A 273 16.10 -9.39 17.49
C ALA A 273 15.01 -10.30 18.07
N VAL A 274 13.74 -10.10 17.69
CA VAL A 274 12.62 -10.94 18.11
C VAL A 274 12.74 -12.37 17.58
N ARG A 275 13.15 -12.55 16.32
CA ARG A 275 13.46 -13.87 15.74
C ARG A 275 14.53 -14.62 16.51
N ALA A 276 15.51 -13.90 17.07
CA ALA A 276 16.55 -14.44 17.94
C ALA A 276 16.12 -14.61 19.42
N GLY A 277 14.83 -14.48 19.73
CA GLY A 277 14.29 -14.63 21.09
C GLY A 277 14.55 -13.43 22.02
N ARG A 278 15.11 -12.33 21.51
CA ARG A 278 15.38 -11.11 22.29
C ARG A 278 14.17 -10.17 22.25
N ARG A 279 14.09 -9.32 23.27
CA ARG A 279 13.12 -8.21 23.30
C ARG A 279 13.41 -7.25 22.13
N PRO A 280 12.40 -6.69 21.44
CA PRO A 280 12.64 -5.67 20.43
C PRO A 280 13.32 -4.44 21.04
N PRO A 281 14.33 -3.85 20.36
CA PRO A 281 14.99 -2.63 20.83
C PRO A 281 14.01 -1.47 20.84
N ARG A 282 14.07 -0.61 21.86
CA ARG A 282 13.21 0.58 21.92
C ARG A 282 13.64 1.61 20.87
N PRO A 283 12.69 2.21 20.14
CA PRO A 283 12.99 3.32 19.24
C PRO A 283 13.73 4.45 19.97
N ASN A 284 14.62 5.14 19.26
CA ASN A 284 15.44 6.26 19.77
C ASN A 284 16.34 5.95 20.97
N SER A 285 16.55 4.69 21.32
CA SER A 285 17.60 4.33 22.27
C SER A 285 18.95 4.54 21.59
N ALA A 286 19.73 5.51 22.06
CA ALA A 286 21.10 5.69 21.58
C ALA A 286 21.86 4.36 21.76
N PRO A 287 22.70 3.95 20.79
CA PRO A 287 23.55 2.79 20.99
C PRO A 287 24.39 3.06 22.23
N THR A 288 24.17 2.28 23.29
CA THR A 288 25.08 2.27 24.43
C THR A 288 26.37 1.64 23.92
N ILE A 289 27.29 2.47 23.42
CA ILE A 289 28.68 2.06 23.27
C ILE A 289 29.12 1.72 24.69
N ARG A 290 29.10 0.44 25.02
CA ARG A 290 29.68 -0.06 26.26
C ARG A 290 31.18 0.08 26.10
N ALA A 291 31.70 1.27 26.44
CA ALA A 291 33.12 1.48 26.58
C ALA A 291 33.61 0.46 27.62
N THR A 292 34.38 -0.52 27.16
CA THR A 292 35.20 -1.33 28.05
C THR A 292 36.15 -0.39 28.79
N PRO A 293 36.26 -0.43 30.13
CA PRO A 293 37.24 0.39 30.82
C PRO A 293 38.62 -0.06 30.34
N ALA A 294 39.31 0.81 29.60
CA ALA A 294 40.71 0.61 29.31
C ALA A 294 41.47 0.63 30.65
N ALA A 295 42.19 -0.46 30.94
CA ALA A 295 43.06 -0.56 32.09
C ALA A 295 44.09 0.58 32.08
N ILE A 296 44.24 1.26 33.21
CA ILE A 296 45.23 2.31 33.45
C ILE A 296 46.59 1.65 33.69
N PRO A 297 47.64 1.90 32.89
CA PRO A 297 49.01 1.58 33.28
C PRO A 297 49.59 2.71 34.12
N GLY A 298 50.26 2.35 35.21
CA GLY A 298 50.65 3.24 36.30
C GLY A 298 51.84 4.19 36.06
N SER A 299 51.94 5.10 37.04
CA SER A 299 53.07 5.92 37.54
C SER A 299 54.48 5.49 37.09
N SER A 300 55.37 6.34 36.54
CA SER A 300 56.15 7.45 37.13
C SER A 300 57.36 7.76 36.18
N PRO A 301 58.24 8.78 36.37
CA PRO A 301 58.16 10.08 37.07
C PRO A 301 58.65 11.26 36.17
N ARG A 302 59.04 12.37 36.80
CA ARG A 302 58.94 13.79 36.40
C ARG A 302 60.31 14.45 36.09
N MET A 303 60.31 15.35 35.09
CA MET A 303 61.14 16.59 34.87
C MET A 303 62.61 16.48 34.37
N PRO A 304 63.24 17.58 33.83
CA PRO A 304 62.86 19.02 33.82
C PRO A 304 62.96 19.77 32.46
N ALA A 305 62.52 21.04 32.50
CA ALA A 305 62.40 22.01 31.42
C ALA A 305 63.70 22.74 31.01
N ALA A 306 63.73 23.29 29.78
CA ALA A 306 64.54 24.45 29.37
C ALA A 306 63.89 25.19 28.16
N PRO A 307 63.94 26.55 28.08
CA PRO A 307 63.41 27.39 26.97
C PRO A 307 64.56 27.97 26.11
N PRO A 308 64.37 29.04 25.29
CA PRO A 308 63.47 29.27 24.15
C PRO A 308 64.27 29.69 22.88
N THR A 309 63.78 29.46 21.65
CA THR A 309 64.22 30.29 20.49
C THR A 309 63.25 30.16 19.32
N GLY A 310 62.86 31.31 18.76
CA GLY A 310 61.82 31.41 17.76
C GLY A 310 62.25 31.15 16.32
N MET A 311 61.25 31.03 15.45
CA MET A 311 61.37 31.37 14.05
C MET A 311 60.01 31.78 13.49
N ARG A 312 60.01 32.93 12.82
CA ARG A 312 58.90 33.50 12.02
C ARG A 312 58.70 32.69 10.71
N PRO A 313 57.60 32.94 9.97
CA PRO A 313 56.77 31.89 9.39
C PRO A 313 57.12 31.54 7.94
N ARG A 314 56.73 30.32 7.53
CA ARG A 314 56.61 29.95 6.12
C ARG A 314 55.14 29.89 5.75
N ALA A 315 54.75 30.72 4.79
CA ALA A 315 53.41 30.75 4.22
C ALA A 315 53.10 29.41 3.54
N ASN A 316 51.91 28.86 3.78
CA ASN A 316 51.25 28.07 2.77
C ASN A 316 49.73 28.27 2.84
N THR A 317 49.21 28.63 1.69
CA THR A 317 47.82 28.95 1.35
C THR A 317 46.95 27.69 1.38
N GLY A 318 45.85 27.75 2.14
CA GLY A 318 44.79 26.74 2.14
C GLY A 318 43.56 27.28 2.85
N SER A 319 42.59 27.75 2.06
CA SER A 319 41.34 28.38 2.49
C SER A 319 40.51 27.51 3.44
N HIS A 320 40.37 27.94 4.70
CA HIS A 320 39.35 27.46 5.62
C HIS A 320 38.20 28.48 5.67
N ARG A 321 37.06 28.14 5.06
CA ARG A 321 35.83 28.94 5.11
C ARG A 321 35.08 28.60 6.40
N PRO A 322 34.78 29.55 7.31
CA PRO A 322 33.94 29.26 8.47
C PRO A 322 32.48 29.06 8.02
N PRO A 323 31.72 28.17 8.68
CA PRO A 323 30.29 28.03 8.41
C PRO A 323 29.53 29.31 8.84
N PRO A 324 28.46 29.70 8.11
CA PRO A 324 27.71 30.91 8.46
C PRO A 324 26.93 30.74 9.78
N PRO A 325 26.76 31.83 10.55
CA PRO A 325 26.02 31.78 11.82
C PRO A 325 24.54 31.48 11.57
N ARG A 326 24.01 30.48 12.28
CA ARG A 326 22.56 30.22 12.33
C ARG A 326 21.89 31.38 13.06
N ARG A 327 21.09 32.17 12.35
CA ARG A 327 20.27 33.24 12.94
C ARG A 327 19.17 32.61 13.79
N THR A 328 19.28 32.73 15.10
CA THR A 328 18.19 32.45 16.04
C THR A 328 17.35 33.73 16.18
N PHE A 329 16.06 33.66 15.84
CA PHE A 329 15.13 34.78 16.02
C PHE A 329 15.05 35.21 17.48
N SER A 330 15.11 36.51 17.75
CA SER A 330 14.99 37.05 19.10
C SER A 330 13.58 36.83 19.64
N SER A 331 13.44 36.84 20.96
CA SER A 331 12.17 36.67 21.68
C SER A 331 11.07 37.63 21.21
N GLY A 332 11.43 38.84 20.78
CA GLY A 332 10.48 39.81 20.21
C GLY A 332 9.91 39.42 18.84
N GLN A 333 10.71 38.80 17.97
CA GLN A 333 10.24 38.33 16.66
C GLN A 333 9.33 37.09 16.79
N ARG A 334 9.55 36.25 17.81
CA ARG A 334 8.65 35.13 18.10
C ARG A 334 7.28 35.60 18.59
N ALA A 335 7.23 36.63 19.44
CA ALA A 335 5.96 37.20 19.91
C ALA A 335 5.13 37.79 18.74
N LEU A 336 5.79 38.41 17.76
CA LEU A 336 5.13 38.98 16.58
C LEU A 336 4.57 37.90 15.64
N LEU A 337 5.27 36.76 15.50
CA LEU A 337 4.78 35.60 14.75
C LEU A 337 3.59 34.92 15.44
N TRP A 338 3.58 34.85 16.77
CA TRP A 338 2.43 34.35 17.52
C TRP A 338 1.20 35.27 17.39
N ALA A 339 1.40 36.59 17.45
CA ALA A 339 0.31 37.55 17.27
C ALA A 339 -0.32 37.47 15.86
N ALA A 340 0.51 37.32 14.81
CA ALA A 340 0.03 37.11 13.44
C ALA A 340 -0.75 35.79 13.29
N GLY A 341 -0.29 34.71 13.96
CA GLY A 341 -0.99 33.42 13.98
C GLY A 341 -2.36 33.48 14.66
N VAL A 342 -2.48 34.20 15.77
CA VAL A 342 -3.76 34.36 16.49
C VAL A 342 -4.77 35.18 15.68
N LEU A 343 -4.32 36.25 15.01
CA LEU A 343 -5.18 37.04 14.11
C LEU A 343 -5.65 36.22 12.90
N GLY A 344 -4.77 35.39 12.32
CA GLY A 344 -5.13 34.47 11.25
C GLY A 344 -6.19 33.44 11.69
N ALA A 345 -6.02 32.86 12.88
CA ALA A 345 -6.99 31.91 13.44
C ALA A 345 -8.35 32.56 13.71
N LEU A 346 -8.38 33.78 14.23
CA LEU A 346 -9.63 34.53 14.45
C LEU A 346 -10.36 34.81 13.14
N ALA A 347 -9.65 35.23 12.08
CA ALA A 347 -10.26 35.47 10.77
C ALA A 347 -10.87 34.20 10.16
N ILE A 348 -10.22 33.04 10.34
CA ILE A 348 -10.74 31.74 9.88
C ILE A 348 -12.01 31.36 10.66
N ILE A 349 -12.02 31.56 11.98
CA ILE A 349 -13.21 31.30 12.82
C ILE A 349 -14.37 32.22 12.40
N SER A 350 -14.11 33.49 12.11
CA SER A 350 -15.12 34.43 11.61
C SER A 350 -15.70 33.98 10.26
N ALA A 351 -14.85 33.54 9.33
CA ALA A 351 -15.30 33.04 8.03
C ALA A 351 -16.17 31.77 8.15
N ILE A 352 -15.80 30.86 9.06
CA ILE A 352 -16.59 29.64 9.34
C ILE A 352 -17.96 30.00 9.92
N LEU A 353 -18.03 30.96 10.84
CA LEU A 353 -19.31 31.40 11.43
C LEU A 353 -20.24 32.04 10.39
N ILE A 354 -19.69 32.80 9.43
CA ILE A 354 -20.48 33.41 8.35
C ILE A 354 -21.07 32.32 7.43
N VAL A 355 -20.27 31.34 7.02
CA VAL A 355 -20.73 30.24 6.16
C VAL A 355 -21.77 29.35 6.85
N LEU A 356 -21.65 29.15 8.17
CA LEU A 356 -22.62 28.39 8.95
C LEU A 356 -23.94 29.13 9.16
N ALA A 357 -23.89 30.47 9.27
CA ALA A 357 -25.10 31.30 9.34
C ALA A 357 -25.88 31.26 8.02
N ASP A 358 -25.18 31.36 6.88
CA ASP A 358 -25.78 31.38 5.54
C ASP A 358 -26.46 30.05 5.16
N ARG A 359 -25.96 28.93 5.70
CA ARG A 359 -26.57 27.60 5.52
C ARG A 359 -27.87 27.39 6.30
N LYS A 360 -28.17 28.25 7.29
CA LYS A 360 -29.37 28.12 8.11
C LYS A 360 -30.63 28.68 7.43
N ASP A 361 -30.44 29.54 6.42
CA ASP A 361 -31.53 30.22 5.70
C ASP A 361 -31.94 29.52 4.38
N SER A 362 -31.26 28.45 3.99
CA SER A 362 -31.60 27.68 2.78
C SER A 362 -32.53 26.50 3.10
N ALA A 363 -33.84 26.70 2.92
CA ALA A 363 -34.84 25.62 3.00
C ALA A 363 -34.77 24.69 1.77
N PRO A 364 -35.01 23.37 1.91
CA PRO A 364 -34.88 22.42 0.80
C PRO A 364 -36.08 22.45 -0.16
N VAL A 365 -35.77 22.50 -1.45
CA VAL A 365 -36.74 22.39 -2.57
C VAL A 365 -37.23 20.93 -2.67
N GLN A 366 -38.55 20.72 -2.63
CA GLN A 366 -39.20 19.42 -2.84
C GLN A 366 -38.97 18.92 -4.28
N ARG A 367 -38.48 17.68 -4.44
CA ARG A 367 -38.50 16.96 -5.70
C ARG A 367 -39.90 16.40 -5.95
N THR A 368 -40.50 16.75 -7.07
CA THR A 368 -41.71 16.11 -7.60
C THR A 368 -41.35 14.78 -8.24
N GLU A 369 -41.84 13.67 -7.69
CA GLU A 369 -41.83 12.35 -8.35
C GLU A 369 -43.00 12.29 -9.34
N THR A 370 -42.72 11.89 -10.58
CA THR A 370 -43.75 11.64 -11.60
C THR A 370 -44.03 10.14 -11.68
N GLU A 371 -45.15 9.69 -11.12
CA GLU A 371 -45.69 8.35 -11.33
C GLU A 371 -46.22 8.20 -12.76
N THR A 372 -45.75 7.18 -13.49
CA THR A 372 -46.32 6.79 -14.79
C THR A 372 -47.38 5.71 -14.56
N VAL A 373 -48.65 6.04 -14.84
CA VAL A 373 -49.80 5.13 -14.73
C VAL A 373 -49.90 4.24 -15.97
N GLN A 374 -49.95 2.92 -15.77
CA GLN A 374 -50.18 1.90 -16.80
C GLN A 374 -51.70 1.58 -16.90
N PRO A 375 -52.33 1.61 -18.09
CA PRO A 375 -53.77 1.39 -18.22
C PRO A 375 -54.17 -0.10 -18.10
N PRO A 376 -55.41 -0.40 -17.62
CA PRO A 376 -55.84 -1.76 -17.31
C PRO A 376 -56.23 -2.58 -18.56
N ALA A 377 -55.90 -3.87 -18.53
CA ALA A 377 -56.25 -4.85 -19.57
C ALA A 377 -57.71 -5.33 -19.43
N THR A 378 -58.42 -5.38 -20.56
CA THR A 378 -59.79 -5.87 -20.72
C THR A 378 -59.89 -7.39 -20.50
N PRO A 379 -60.93 -7.93 -19.83
CA PRO A 379 -61.10 -9.38 -19.66
C PRO A 379 -61.77 -10.00 -20.90
N GLN A 380 -61.16 -11.07 -21.44
CA GLN A 380 -61.76 -11.91 -22.47
C GLN A 380 -62.36 -13.18 -21.84
N SER A 381 -63.61 -13.44 -22.20
CA SER A 381 -64.52 -14.47 -21.68
C SER A 381 -64.18 -15.90 -22.13
N ALA A 382 -64.37 -16.86 -21.22
CA ALA A 382 -64.45 -18.29 -21.52
C ALA A 382 -65.92 -18.78 -21.38
N PRO A 383 -66.42 -19.68 -22.23
CA PRO A 383 -67.82 -20.11 -22.18
C PRO A 383 -68.06 -21.23 -21.16
N THR A 384 -69.25 -21.16 -20.54
CA THR A 384 -69.85 -22.07 -19.55
C THR A 384 -70.69 -23.19 -20.18
N GLY A 385 -70.76 -24.35 -19.52
CA GLY A 385 -71.79 -25.41 -19.74
C GLY A 385 -71.35 -26.79 -19.20
N TRP A 386 -71.65 -27.14 -17.94
CA TRP A 386 -72.69 -28.09 -17.46
C TRP A 386 -72.52 -29.54 -18.00
N THR A 387 -72.49 -30.62 -17.21
CA THR A 387 -73.60 -31.17 -16.38
C THR A 387 -73.12 -32.34 -15.47
N ASP A 388 -73.87 -32.60 -14.39
CA ASP A 388 -73.71 -33.58 -13.28
C ASP A 388 -73.90 -35.09 -13.60
N ASP A 389 -73.12 -35.93 -12.89
CA ASP A 389 -73.37 -37.24 -12.17
C ASP A 389 -74.14 -38.43 -12.85
N PRO A 390 -74.26 -39.67 -12.28
CA PRO A 390 -73.38 -40.61 -11.54
C PRO A 390 -73.28 -42.04 -12.18
N ARG A 391 -72.37 -42.87 -11.62
CA ARG A 391 -72.40 -44.37 -11.44
C ARG A 391 -72.00 -45.35 -12.57
N THR A 392 -71.29 -46.40 -12.08
CA THR A 392 -71.06 -47.79 -12.56
C THR A 392 -69.91 -48.08 -13.52
N GLY A 393 -69.07 -49.06 -13.13
CA GLY A 393 -68.26 -49.89 -14.05
C GLY A 393 -66.84 -50.19 -13.60
N GLN A 394 -66.57 -51.45 -13.24
CA GLN A 394 -65.27 -52.01 -12.85
C GLN A 394 -64.26 -52.19 -14.01
N ALA A 395 -63.03 -52.56 -13.62
CA ALA A 395 -61.85 -53.03 -14.36
C ALA A 395 -61.05 -51.92 -15.06
N GLY A 396 -59.74 -51.77 -14.91
CA GLY A 396 -58.67 -52.61 -14.38
C GLY A 396 -57.46 -52.31 -15.26
N ASP A 397 -56.36 -51.79 -14.72
CA ASP A 397 -55.01 -52.34 -14.88
C ASP A 397 -53.96 -51.45 -14.19
N GLN A 398 -53.00 -52.11 -13.56
CA GLN A 398 -51.88 -51.50 -12.85
C GLN A 398 -50.69 -51.32 -13.80
N ILE A 399 -50.14 -50.10 -13.93
CA ILE A 399 -48.70 -49.90 -14.16
C ILE A 399 -48.24 -48.68 -13.35
N GLY A 400 -47.26 -48.91 -12.47
CA GLY A 400 -46.71 -47.94 -11.52
C GLY A 400 -45.71 -46.92 -12.12
N PRO A 401 -45.21 -45.98 -11.30
CA PRO A 401 -44.54 -44.77 -11.77
C PRO A 401 -43.01 -44.92 -11.84
N ILE A 402 -42.38 -44.36 -12.88
CA ILE A 402 -40.93 -44.19 -12.95
C ILE A 402 -40.56 -42.74 -12.60
N ARG A 403 -39.82 -42.59 -11.50
CA ARG A 403 -39.09 -41.38 -11.09
C ARG A 403 -37.83 -41.23 -11.93
N PHE A 404 -37.55 -40.04 -12.44
CA PHE A 404 -36.24 -39.67 -12.99
C PHE A 404 -35.38 -38.98 -11.92
N THR A 405 -34.23 -39.59 -11.64
CA THR A 405 -33.12 -39.05 -10.84
C THR A 405 -32.09 -38.34 -11.73
N ALA A 406 -31.47 -37.30 -11.16
CA ALA A 406 -30.41 -36.48 -11.75
C ALA A 406 -29.12 -37.26 -12.09
N GLY A 407 -28.56 -37.00 -13.27
CA GLY A 407 -27.27 -37.51 -13.73
C GLY A 407 -26.17 -36.45 -13.66
N SER A 408 -25.11 -36.77 -12.92
CA SER A 408 -23.80 -36.11 -12.89
C SER A 408 -22.97 -36.53 -14.11
N VAL A 409 -22.24 -35.60 -14.73
CA VAL A 409 -21.30 -35.89 -15.83
C VAL A 409 -19.87 -35.78 -15.31
N ALA A 410 -19.16 -36.91 -15.34
CA ALA A 410 -17.73 -37.03 -15.11
C ALA A 410 -16.97 -36.87 -16.44
N VAL A 411 -15.81 -36.20 -16.39
CA VAL A 411 -14.88 -36.00 -17.51
C VAL A 411 -13.84 -37.13 -17.50
N THR A 412 -13.73 -37.85 -18.62
CA THR A 412 -12.77 -38.93 -18.86
C THR A 412 -11.42 -38.37 -19.34
N ALA A 413 -10.34 -38.86 -18.73
CA ALA A 413 -8.96 -38.62 -19.13
C ALA A 413 -8.57 -39.48 -20.34
N LEU A 414 -7.85 -38.89 -21.30
CA LEU A 414 -7.14 -39.61 -22.36
C LEU A 414 -5.63 -39.59 -22.06
N THR A 415 -5.07 -40.78 -21.96
CA THR A 415 -3.64 -41.11 -21.96
C THR A 415 -3.16 -41.29 -23.39
N GLU A 416 -2.02 -40.71 -23.76
CA GLU A 416 -1.34 -41.00 -25.03
C GLU A 416 0.14 -41.28 -24.73
N SER A 417 0.62 -42.43 -25.21
CA SER A 417 1.94 -43.01 -24.96
C SER A 417 2.90 -42.77 -26.13
N ASP A 418 4.18 -42.59 -25.79
CA ASP A 418 5.39 -43.03 -26.48
C ASP A 418 5.38 -43.22 -28.01
N ARG A 419 6.21 -42.41 -28.70
CA ARG A 419 7.07 -42.87 -29.80
C ARG A 419 8.45 -42.20 -29.73
N ASN A 420 9.44 -43.03 -29.39
CA ASN A 420 10.82 -42.90 -29.85
C ASN A 420 10.86 -43.20 -31.36
N ASP A 421 11.64 -42.45 -32.13
CA ASP A 421 12.33 -42.99 -33.30
C ASP A 421 13.58 -42.18 -33.65
N GLU A 422 14.60 -42.93 -34.05
CA GLU A 422 16.01 -42.59 -34.22
C GLU A 422 16.31 -41.70 -35.43
N ILE A 423 17.43 -40.97 -35.31
CA ILE A 423 18.15 -40.31 -36.41
C ILE A 423 19.07 -41.33 -37.09
N PRO A 424 19.20 -41.27 -38.42
CA PRO A 424 20.54 -41.35 -39.00
C PRO A 424 20.84 -40.24 -40.03
N ARG A 425 22.07 -39.73 -39.90
CA ARG A 425 22.94 -38.95 -40.83
C ARG A 425 22.33 -38.08 -41.92
#